data_AF-A0AA38Z0E6-F1
#
_entry.id   AF-A0AA38Z0E6-F1
#
_cell.length_a   1.000
_cell.length_b   1.000
_cell.length_c   1.000
_cell.angle_alpha   90.00
_cell.angle_beta   90.00
_cell.angle_gamma   90.00
#
_symmetry.space_group_name_H-M   'P 1'
#
loop_
_entity.id
_entity.type
_entity.pdbx_description
1 polymer ?
#
loop_
_entity_poly.entity_id
_entity_poly.type
_entity_poly.pdbx_seq_one_letter_code
_entity_poly.pdbx_strand_id
1 'polypeptide(L)'
;MAVNKEGTWMSNVGPGEVNAVTWGVFPAREIIQPTVVDPSSFMVWKDEAFEIWSKGWALLYPEDDPSRKLLEEVRNSHFLVSLVDNDYINGDLFAIFMEF
;
A
#
# COMPACT_ATOMS: atom_id res chain seq x y z
N MET A 1 1.18 3.59 -6.62
CA MET A 1 2.28 2.60 -6.59
C MET A 1 1.72 1.20 -6.38
N ALA A 2 2.30 0.20 -7.02
CA ALA A 2 1.90 -1.19 -6.92
C ALA A 2 3.13 -2.10 -6.87
N VAL A 3 3.11 -3.12 -6.01
CA VAL A 3 4.17 -4.13 -5.90
C VAL A 3 3.60 -5.52 -5.63
N ASN A 4 4.12 -6.54 -6.31
CA ASN A 4 3.81 -7.94 -5.96
C ASN A 4 4.85 -8.51 -4.98
N LYS A 5 4.64 -9.74 -4.54
CA LYS A 5 5.55 -10.42 -3.60
C LYS A 5 6.99 -10.52 -4.16
N GLU A 6 7.11 -10.80 -5.45
CA GLU A 6 8.39 -10.96 -6.16
C GLU A 6 9.17 -9.64 -6.33
N GLY A 7 8.52 -8.49 -6.08
CA GLY A 7 9.13 -7.17 -6.18
C GLY A 7 8.99 -6.51 -7.55
N THR A 8 8.15 -7.04 -8.44
CA THR A 8 7.71 -6.31 -9.65
C THR A 8 6.97 -5.05 -9.21
N TRP A 9 7.53 -3.90 -9.59
CA TRP A 9 7.13 -2.58 -9.13
C TRP A 9 6.58 -1.72 -10.26
N MET A 10 5.51 -0.96 -9.97
CA MET A 10 4.91 0.02 -10.88
C MET A 10 4.55 1.29 -10.10
N SER A 11 5.02 2.45 -10.57
CA SER A 11 4.68 3.75 -9.96
C SER A 11 4.89 4.89 -10.95
N ASN A 12 4.10 5.95 -10.79
CA ASN A 12 4.30 7.26 -11.42
C ASN A 12 5.16 8.21 -10.59
N VAL A 13 5.58 7.78 -9.39
CA VAL A 13 6.49 8.51 -8.49
C VAL A 13 7.91 7.99 -8.69
N GLY A 14 8.89 8.89 -8.83
CA GLY A 14 10.29 8.58 -9.04
C GLY A 14 11.00 8.00 -7.81
N PRO A 15 12.18 7.37 -7.97
CA PRO A 15 12.96 6.86 -6.85
C PRO A 15 13.41 8.02 -5.94
N GLY A 16 13.08 7.94 -4.64
CA GLY A 16 13.43 8.95 -3.64
C GLY A 16 12.49 10.16 -3.59
N GLU A 17 11.45 10.20 -4.42
CA GLU A 17 10.40 11.21 -4.31
C GLU A 17 9.38 10.80 -3.23
N VAL A 18 9.11 11.71 -2.30
CA VAL A 18 8.22 11.48 -1.15
C VAL A 18 7.02 12.42 -1.26
N ASN A 19 5.81 11.88 -1.10
CA ASN A 19 4.58 12.68 -1.16
C ASN A 19 4.03 12.95 0.24
N ALA A 20 3.85 14.21 0.61
CA ALA A 20 3.21 14.56 1.89
C ALA A 20 1.68 14.43 1.77
N VAL A 21 1.06 13.67 2.67
CA VAL A 21 -0.39 13.39 2.64
C VAL A 21 -1.15 14.01 3.81
N THR A 22 -0.43 14.37 4.87
CA THR A 22 -0.98 15.12 6.00
C THR A 22 -0.05 16.28 6.30
N TRP A 23 -0.59 17.50 6.34
CA TRP A 23 0.15 18.69 6.75
C TRP A 23 -0.75 19.67 7.50
N GLY A 24 -0.13 20.59 8.24
CA GLY A 24 -0.83 21.63 9.00
C GLY A 24 -0.08 22.95 8.98
N VAL A 25 -0.84 24.04 8.85
CA VAL A 25 -0.35 25.43 8.89
C VAL A 25 -0.85 26.08 10.17
N PHE A 26 0.05 26.65 10.96
CA PHE A 26 -0.25 27.21 12.27
C PHE A 26 0.31 28.64 12.39
N PRO A 27 -0.39 29.58 13.06
CA PRO A 27 0.11 30.93 13.26
C PRO A 27 1.47 30.95 13.96
N ALA A 28 2.41 31.77 13.45
CA ALA A 28 3.76 31.95 14.00
C ALA A 28 4.55 30.64 14.18
N ARG A 29 4.28 29.61 13.36
CA ARG A 29 5.00 28.33 13.36
C ARG A 29 5.27 27.87 11.93
N GLU A 30 6.29 27.05 11.76
CA GLU A 30 6.57 26.39 10.48
C GLU A 30 5.49 25.36 10.14
N ILE A 31 5.38 25.03 8.85
CA ILE A 31 4.48 23.98 8.37
C ILE A 31 4.94 22.64 8.93
N ILE A 32 3.99 21.84 9.41
CA ILE A 32 4.26 20.50 9.93
C ILE A 32 3.66 19.47 8.99
N GLN A 33 4.44 18.49 8.56
CA GLN A 33 4.02 17.41 7.66
C GLN A 33 4.31 16.03 8.29
N PRO A 34 3.45 15.53 9.19
CA PRO A 34 3.79 14.34 9.98
C PRO A 34 3.65 13.01 9.22
N THR A 35 2.96 13.00 8.07
CA THR A 35 2.66 11.76 7.34
C THR A 35 2.99 11.91 5.86
N VAL A 36 3.74 10.95 5.35
CA VAL A 36 4.21 10.90 3.97
C VAL A 36 4.02 9.51 3.38
N VAL A 37 3.93 9.46 2.06
CA VAL A 37 4.02 8.23 1.26
C VAL A 37 5.39 8.22 0.59
N ASP A 38 6.21 7.25 1.00
CA ASP A 38 7.58 7.07 0.53
C ASP A 38 7.71 5.71 -0.20
N PRO A 39 8.08 5.68 -1.49
CA PRO A 39 8.33 4.44 -2.24
C PRO A 39 9.36 3.52 -1.57
N SER A 40 10.42 4.07 -0.97
CA SER A 40 11.47 3.27 -0.33
C SER A 40 10.94 2.56 0.92
N SER A 41 10.21 3.28 1.78
CA SER A 41 9.53 2.70 2.93
C SER A 41 8.49 1.66 2.52
N PHE A 42 7.72 1.89 1.46
CA PHE A 42 6.72 0.94 0.97
C PHE A 42 7.33 -0.37 0.45
N MET A 43 8.49 -0.30 -0.21
CA MET A 43 9.22 -1.49 -0.67
C MET A 43 9.74 -2.37 0.49
N VAL A 44 10.13 -1.76 1.61
CA VAL A 44 10.52 -2.50 2.82
C VAL A 44 9.28 -3.07 3.52
N TRP A 45 8.22 -2.26 3.63
CA TRP A 45 6.98 -2.65 4.30
C TRP A 45 6.24 -3.79 3.57
N LYS A 46 6.38 -3.91 2.24
CA LYS A 46 5.70 -4.96 1.46
C LYS A 46 5.93 -6.36 2.03
N ASP A 47 7.16 -6.64 2.51
CA ASP A 47 7.54 -7.97 2.96
C ASP A 47 6.76 -8.34 4.23
N GLU A 48 6.66 -7.40 5.16
CA GLU A 48 5.82 -7.54 6.35
C GLU A 48 4.34 -7.70 5.97
N ALA A 49 3.84 -6.86 5.05
CA ALA A 49 2.45 -6.93 4.59
C ALA A 49 2.12 -8.31 4.01
N PHE A 50 2.89 -8.81 3.04
CA PHE A 50 2.67 -10.12 2.42
C PHE A 50 2.86 -11.29 3.41
N GLU A 51 3.62 -11.11 4.49
CA GLU A 51 3.74 -12.14 5.54
C GLU A 51 2.46 -12.33 6.36
N ILE A 52 1.61 -11.30 6.49
CA ILE A 52 0.35 -11.39 7.24
C ILE A 52 -0.56 -12.48 6.66
N TRP A 53 -0.65 -12.60 5.33
CA TRP A 53 -1.45 -13.65 4.69
C TRP A 53 -0.99 -15.05 5.08
N SER A 54 0.33 -15.27 5.15
CA SER A 54 0.89 -16.60 5.43
C SER A 54 1.01 -16.85 6.94
N LYS A 55 1.86 -16.07 7.62
CA LYS A 55 2.18 -16.26 9.04
C LYS A 55 1.07 -15.79 9.97
N GLY A 56 0.31 -14.78 9.58
CA GLY A 56 -0.77 -14.21 10.39
C GLY A 56 -2.08 -14.97 10.25
N TRP A 57 -2.47 -15.31 9.01
CA TRP A 57 -3.79 -15.86 8.72
C TRP A 57 -3.76 -17.34 8.30
N ALA A 58 -2.93 -17.71 7.32
CA ALA A 58 -2.93 -19.08 6.78
C ALA A 58 -2.55 -20.14 7.83
N LEU A 59 -1.68 -19.80 8.79
CA LEU A 59 -1.30 -20.68 9.91
C LEU A 59 -2.44 -20.99 10.90
N LEU A 60 -3.57 -20.29 10.82
CA LEU A 60 -4.76 -20.62 11.62
C LEU A 60 -5.46 -21.88 11.11
N TYR A 61 -5.10 -22.36 9.91
CA TYR A 61 -5.70 -23.51 9.26
C TYR A 61 -4.69 -24.67 9.12
N PRO A 62 -5.16 -25.94 9.18
CA PRO A 62 -4.34 -27.11 8.84
C PRO A 62 -3.70 -27.01 7.45
N GLU A 63 -2.60 -27.73 7.24
CA GLU A 63 -1.83 -27.68 5.99
C GLU A 63 -2.62 -28.12 4.75
N ASP A 64 -3.55 -29.05 4.92
CA ASP A 64 -4.40 -29.61 3.88
C ASP A 64 -5.70 -28.82 3.66
N ASP A 65 -5.98 -27.82 4.49
CA ASP A 65 -7.21 -27.03 4.42
C ASP A 65 -7.25 -26.16 3.15
N PRO A 66 -8.36 -26.20 2.37
CA PRO A 66 -8.53 -25.36 1.19
C PRO A 66 -8.37 -23.85 1.46
N SER A 67 -8.77 -23.38 2.65
CA SER A 67 -8.66 -21.98 3.06
C SER A 67 -7.20 -21.53 3.14
N ARG A 68 -6.32 -22.41 3.62
CA ARG A 68 -4.88 -22.15 3.66
C ARG A 68 -4.29 -21.97 2.27
N LYS A 69 -4.69 -22.85 1.34
CA LYS A 69 -4.25 -22.77 -0.07
C LYS A 69 -4.69 -21.47 -0.73
N LEU A 70 -5.94 -21.06 -0.50
CA LEU A 70 -6.47 -19.79 -0.99
C LEU A 70 -5.66 -18.59 -0.48
N LEU A 71 -5.33 -18.56 0.81
CA LEU A 71 -4.57 -17.45 1.39
C LEU A 71 -3.15 -17.36 0.82
N GLU A 72 -2.48 -18.48 0.61
CA GLU A 72 -1.17 -18.52 -0.06
C GLU A 72 -1.28 -18.14 -1.54
N GLU A 73 -2.35 -18.53 -2.24
CA GLU A 73 -2.61 -18.12 -3.61
C GLU A 73 -2.78 -16.60 -3.72
N VAL A 74 -3.59 -16.00 -2.84
CA VAL A 74 -3.78 -14.53 -2.79
C VAL A 74 -2.44 -13.83 -2.60
N ARG A 75 -1.65 -14.28 -1.62
CA ARG A 75 -0.32 -13.74 -1.34
C ARG A 75 0.62 -13.78 -2.57
N ASN A 76 0.54 -14.83 -3.38
CA ASN A 76 1.48 -15.05 -4.49
C ASN A 76 1.00 -14.45 -5.83
N SER A 77 -0.29 -14.13 -5.97
CA SER A 77 -0.88 -13.67 -7.23
C SER A 77 -1.28 -12.19 -7.23
N HIS A 78 -1.48 -11.58 -6.05
CA HIS A 78 -2.00 -10.22 -5.95
C HIS A 78 -0.88 -9.17 -5.83
N PHE A 79 -1.21 -7.96 -6.24
CA PHE A 79 -0.41 -6.77 -5.99
C PHE A 79 -0.90 -6.05 -4.74
N LEU A 80 0.05 -5.56 -3.95
CA LEU A 80 -0.18 -4.57 -2.92
C LEU A 80 -0.14 -3.19 -3.58
N VAL A 81 -1.20 -2.41 -3.41
CA VAL A 81 -1.40 -1.13 -4.10
C VAL A 81 -1.60 0.00 -3.10
N SER A 82 -0.92 1.12 -3.31
CA SER A 82 -1.14 2.39 -2.61
C SER A 82 -1.44 3.48 -3.64
N LEU A 83 -2.56 4.16 -3.47
CA LEU A 83 -3.04 5.25 -4.31
C LEU A 83 -3.24 6.49 -3.46
N VAL A 84 -2.90 7.65 -4.03
CA VAL A 84 -3.11 8.95 -3.41
C VAL A 84 -3.86 9.81 -4.40
N ASP A 85 -5.01 10.31 -3.97
CA ASP A 85 -5.67 11.42 -4.65
C ASP A 85 -5.04 12.73 -4.16
N ASN A 86 -4.44 13.49 -5.09
CA ASN A 86 -3.78 14.74 -4.76
C ASN A 86 -4.74 15.94 -4.79
N ASP A 87 -5.95 15.80 -5.34
CA ASP A 87 -6.97 16.85 -5.25
C ASP A 87 -7.66 16.78 -3.89
N TYR A 88 -7.01 17.31 -2.86
CA TYR A 88 -7.55 17.32 -1.49
C TYR A 88 -8.81 18.20 -1.32
N ILE A 89 -9.24 18.94 -2.34
CA ILE A 89 -10.41 19.81 -2.29
C ILE A 89 -11.62 19.13 -2.93
N ASN A 90 -11.46 18.56 -4.12
CA ASN A 90 -12.55 18.00 -4.92
C ASN A 90 -12.35 16.52 -5.29
N GLY A 91 -11.35 15.86 -4.70
CA GLY A 91 -10.98 14.50 -5.03
C GLY A 91 -12.09 13.48 -4.83
N ASP A 92 -12.09 12.47 -5.69
CA ASP A 92 -12.91 11.27 -5.61
C ASP A 92 -12.09 10.07 -6.07
N LEU A 93 -11.33 9.52 -5.13
CA LEU A 93 -10.50 8.35 -5.38
C LEU A 93 -11.31 7.15 -5.89
N PHE A 94 -12.60 7.04 -5.57
CA PHE A 94 -13.39 5.85 -5.92
C PHE A 94 -13.95 5.91 -7.35
N ALA A 95 -14.03 7.09 -7.96
CA ALA A 95 -14.48 7.26 -9.34
C ALA A 95 -13.70 6.36 -10.31
N ILE A 96 -12.39 6.19 -10.11
CA ILE A 96 -11.53 5.35 -10.95
C ILE A 96 -11.95 3.87 -10.98
N PHE A 97 -12.65 3.39 -9.95
CA PHE A 97 -13.10 2.00 -9.88
C PHE A 97 -14.51 1.80 -10.45
N MET A 98 -15.23 2.89 -10.74
CA MET A 98 -16.58 2.84 -11.32
C MET A 98 -16.59 2.96 -12.85
N GLU A 99 -15.44 3.24 -13.48
CA GLU A 99 -15.31 3.37 -14.94
C GLU A 99 -15.22 2.02 -15.69
N PHE A 100 -15.46 0.90 -15.02
CA PHE A 100 -15.34 -0.46 -15.58
C PHE A 100 -16.63 -1.27 -15.51
#